data_AF-A0A968Q641-F1
#
_entry.id   AF-A0A968Q641-F1
#
_cell.length_a   1.000
_cell.length_b   1.000
_cell.length_c   1.000
_cell.angle_alpha   90.00
_cell.angle_beta   90.00
_cell.angle_gamma   90.00
#
_symmetry.space_group_name_H-M   'P 1'
#
loop_
_entity.id
_entity.type
_entity.pdbx_description
1 polymer ?
#
loop_
_entity_poly.entity_id
_entity_poly.type
_entity_poly.pdbx_seq_one_letter_code
_entity_poly.pdbx_strand_id
1 'polypeptide(L)' 'MAAQAQIGIIGGSGLYQMEALEDLQEVRVETPFGSPSDAIILGRLDG' A
#
# COMPACT_ATOMS: atom_id res chain seq x y z
N MET A 1 -7.43 -13.12 -7.10
CA MET A 1 -6.26 -13.35 -6.23
C MET A 1 -6.22 -12.23 -5.21
N ALA A 2 -6.01 -12.54 -3.94
CA ALA A 2 -5.84 -11.50 -2.93
C ALA A 2 -4.55 -10.72 -3.23
N ALA A 3 -4.59 -9.40 -3.10
CA ALA A 3 -3.41 -8.58 -3.30
C ALA A 3 -2.41 -8.87 -2.16
N GLN A 4 -1.16 -9.19 -2.50
CA GLN A 4 -0.18 -9.69 -1.54
C GLN A 4 1.15 -8.95 -1.69
N ALA A 5 1.71 -8.52 -0.57
CA ALA A 5 3.04 -7.93 -0.46
C ALA A 5 3.81 -8.59 0.69
N GLN A 6 5.13 -8.60 0.58
CA GLN A 6 6.02 -9.14 1.62
C GLN A 6 6.38 -8.09 2.68
N ILE A 7 6.37 -6.81 2.30
CA ILE A 7 6.77 -5.68 3.14
C ILE A 7 5.62 -4.69 3.19
N GLY A 8 5.31 -4.20 4.40
CA GLY A 8 4.35 -3.12 4.62
C GLY A 8 5.05 -1.87 5.15
N ILE A 9 4.73 -0.71 4.57
CA ILE A 9 5.25 0.59 4.98
C ILE A 9 4.07 1.43 5.49
N ILE A 10 4.20 2.02 6.68
CA ILE A 10 3.22 2.95 7.24
C ILE A 10 3.84 4.35 7.22
N GLY A 11 3.39 5.17 6.27
CA GLY A 11 3.87 6.53 6.10
C GLY A 11 3.29 7.48 7.15
N GLY A 12 4.16 8.26 7.80
CA GLY A 12 3.76 9.41 8.60
C GLY A 12 3.56 10.66 7.74
N SER A 13 3.39 11.81 8.39
CA SER A 13 3.28 13.10 7.70
C SER A 13 4.48 13.38 6.80
N GLY A 14 4.21 13.71 5.52
CA GLY A 14 5.22 14.06 4.53
C GLY A 14 5.69 12.90 3.63
N LEU A 15 5.30 11.66 3.91
CA LEU A 15 5.60 10.51 3.05
C LEU A 15 4.34 10.05 2.30
N TYR A 16 4.00 10.78 1.24
CA TYR A 16 2.77 10.53 0.46
C TYR A 16 3.01 9.70 -0.80
N GLN A 17 4.23 9.69 -1.32
CA GLN A 17 4.60 8.93 -2.52
C GLN A 17 6.03 8.41 -2.41
N MET A 18 6.25 7.21 -2.91
CA MET A 18 7.59 6.64 -3.07
C MET A 18 7.88 6.54 -4.56
N GLU A 19 8.72 7.43 -5.08
CA GLU A 19 9.04 7.51 -6.51
C GLU A 19 9.75 6.26 -7.04
N ALA A 20 10.40 5.50 -6.16
CA ALA A 20 11.07 4.24 -6.51
C ALA A 20 10.12 3.04 -6.66
N LEU A 21 8.82 3.19 -6.35
CA LEU A 21 7.87 2.10 -6.51
C LEU A 21 7.33 2.05 -7.94
N GLU A 22 7.39 0.86 -8.54
CA GLU A 22 6.87 0.57 -9.85
C GLU A 22 5.56 -0.24 -9.76
N ASP A 23 4.80 -0.29 -10.86
CA ASP A 23 3.55 -1.06 -11.00
C ASP A 23 2.53 -0.79 -9.88
N LEU A 24 2.29 0.50 -9.63
CA LEU A 24 1.40 0.94 -8.57
C LEU A 24 -0.05 0.46 -8.79
N GLN A 25 -0.61 -0.15 -7.76
CA GLN A 25 -2.01 -0.54 -7.69
C GLN A 25 -2.62 -0.07 -6.37
N GLU A 26 -3.76 0.61 -6.45
CA GLU A 26 -4.58 0.93 -5.28
C GLU A 26 -5.47 -0.27 -4.90
N VAL A 27 -5.46 -0.65 -3.63
CA VAL A 27 -6.26 -1.75 -3.10
C VAL A 27 -7.05 -1.27 -1.88
N ARG A 28 -8.37 -1.35 -1.99
CA ARG A 28 -9.27 -1.16 -0.85
C ARG A 28 -9.52 -2.51 -0.19
N VAL A 29 -9.30 -2.55 1.12
CA VAL A 29 -9.51 -3.75 1.93
C VAL A 29 -10.51 -3.44 3.04
N GLU A 30 -11.39 -4.40 3.30
CA GLU A 30 -12.26 -4.37 4.47
C GLU A 30 -11.59 -5.14 5.60
N THR A 31 -11.74 -4.65 6.83
CA THR A 31 -11.27 -5.36 8.02
C THR A 31 -12.41 -5.50 9.03
N PRO A 32 -12.39 -6.50 9.91
CA PRO A 32 -13.34 -6.61 11.02
C PRO A 32 -13.32 -5.40 11.97
N PHE A 33 -12.29 -4.56 11.90
CA PHE A 33 -12.11 -3.37 12.72
C PHE A 33 -12.56 -2.08 12.01
N GLY A 34 -13.14 -2.19 10.81
CA GLY A 34 -13.56 -1.07 9.97
C GLY A 34 -12.58 -0.79 8.81
N SER A 35 -12.76 0.36 8.17
CA SER A 35 -11.91 0.79 7.06
C SER A 35 -10.54 1.26 7.54
N PRO A 36 -9.45 0.99 6.80
CA PRO A 36 -8.15 1.62 7.05
C PRO A 36 -8.20 3.15 6.87
N SER A 37 -7.11 3.84 7.22
CA SER A 37 -6.97 5.29 7.06
C SER A 37 -7.10 5.75 5.60
N ASP A 38 -6.61 4.95 4.66
CA ASP A 38 -6.74 5.16 3.22
C ASP A 38 -6.60 3.81 2.48
N ALA A 39 -6.77 3.81 1.16
CA ALA A 39 -6.46 2.65 0.34
C ALA A 39 -4.96 2.29 0.40
N ILE A 40 -4.67 0.99 0.32
CA ILE A 40 -3.29 0.48 0.31
C ILE A 40 -2.72 0.66 -1.08
N ILE A 41 -1.54 1.27 -1.19
CA ILE A 41 -0.77 1.31 -2.42
C ILE A 41 0.17 0.10 -2.44
N LEU A 42 0.00 -0.76 -3.44
CA LEU A 42 0.90 -1.86 -3.74
C LEU A 42 1.80 -1.47 -4.90
N GLY A 43 3.06 -1.87 -4.84
CA GLY A 43 4.02 -1.68 -5.91
C GLY A 43 5.19 -2.65 -5.74
N ARG A 44 6.09 -2.64 -6.72
CA ARG A 44 7.36 -3.37 -6.67
C ARG A 44 8.48 -2.37 -6.38
N LEU A 45 9.44 -2.80 -5.55
CA LEU A 45 10.65 -2.04 -5.25
C LEU A 45 11.84 -2.94 -5.59
N ASP A 46 12.63 -2.55 -6.59
CA ASP A 46 13.85 -3.25 -7.04
C ASP A 46 13.71 -4.74 -7.43
N GLY A 47 12.49 -5.21 -7.74
CA GLY A 47 12.23 -6.58 -8.24
C GLY A 47 12.30 -7.68 -7.19
#